data_AF-A0A837R9H6-F1
#
_entry.id   AF-A0A837R9H6-F1
#
_cell.length_a   1.000
_cell.length_b   1.000
_cell.length_c   1.000
_cell.angle_alpha   90.00
_cell.angle_beta   90.00
_cell.angle_gamma   90.00
#
_symmetry.space_group_name_H-M   'P 1'
#
loop_
_entity.id
_entity.type
_entity.pdbx_description
1 polymer ?
#
loop_
_entity_poly.entity_id
_entity_poly.type
_entity_poly.pdbx_seq_one_letter_code
_entity_poly.pdbx_strand_id
1 'polypeptide(L)'
;MQIYEDQVRTALEQGKKVIYRVTTVFRGNELMPRGYWSQAISTDGSVNFNVYIWNVEPGVSFDYATGRGKADSSMQVAGADKVNSSQNTNASRYSQSTTTTKQVERELVKYGYKYVKKALN
;
A
#
# COMPACT_ATOMS: atom_id res chain seq x y z
N MET A 1 -2.18 -1.46 -0.24
CA MET A 1 -1.46 -2.70 0.13
C MET A 1 -0.76 -3.32 -1.07
N GLN A 2 -1.48 -3.56 -2.17
CA GLN A 2 -1.02 -4.14 -3.43
C GLN A 2 0.46 -3.88 -3.80
N ILE A 3 0.88 -2.62 -3.79
CA ILE A 3 2.24 -2.20 -4.19
C ILE A 3 3.34 -2.92 -3.38
N TYR A 4 3.16 -3.09 -2.08
CA TYR A 4 4.13 -3.78 -1.21
C TYR A 4 4.10 -5.29 -1.42
N GLU A 5 2.94 -5.86 -1.71
CA GLU A 5 2.80 -7.28 -2.03
C GLU A 5 3.46 -7.60 -3.37
N ASP A 6 3.33 -6.71 -4.34
CA ASP A 6 3.99 -6.84 -5.65
C ASP A 6 5.51 -6.78 -5.51
N GLN A 7 6.06 -5.90 -4.65
CA GLN A 7 7.51 -5.89 -4.35
C GLN A 7 8.00 -7.24 -3.79
N VAL A 8 7.25 -7.81 -2.85
CA VAL A 8 7.58 -9.13 -2.27
C VAL A 8 7.43 -10.22 -3.32
N ARG A 9 6.34 -10.23 -4.09
CA ARG A 9 6.08 -11.20 -5.16
C ARG A 9 7.20 -11.21 -6.19
N THR A 10 7.56 -10.05 -6.72
CA THR A 10 8.66 -9.90 -7.68
C THR A 10 9.99 -10.38 -7.11
N ALA A 11 10.27 -10.13 -5.82
CA ALA A 11 11.49 -10.64 -5.21
C ALA A 11 11.52 -12.16 -5.11
N LEU A 12 10.38 -12.78 -4.75
CA LEU A 12 10.24 -14.24 -4.73
C LEU A 12 10.37 -14.86 -6.13
N GLU A 13 9.77 -14.24 -7.16
CA GLU A 13 9.90 -14.65 -8.56
C GLU A 13 11.37 -14.60 -9.05
N GLN A 14 12.16 -13.67 -8.52
CA GLN A 14 13.60 -13.56 -8.78
C GLN A 14 14.46 -14.54 -7.95
N GLY A 15 13.84 -15.45 -7.20
CA GLY A 15 14.53 -16.45 -6.37
C GLY A 15 15.13 -15.88 -5.08
N LYS A 16 14.72 -14.69 -4.65
CA LYS A 16 15.23 -14.06 -3.42
C LYS A 16 14.53 -14.61 -2.19
N LYS A 17 15.23 -14.58 -1.05
CA LYS A 17 14.67 -14.95 0.25
C LYS A 17 14.20 -13.70 0.98
N VAL A 18 12.94 -13.69 1.39
CA VAL A 18 12.28 -12.54 2.04
C VAL A 18 11.67 -12.99 3.36
N ILE A 19 11.94 -12.25 4.44
CA ILE A 19 11.18 -12.33 5.70
C ILE A 19 10.07 -11.29 5.59
N TYR A 20 8.82 -11.74 5.70
CA TYR A 20 7.64 -10.90 5.55
C TYR A 20 6.71 -11.05 6.76
N ARG A 21 6.20 -9.94 7.29
CA ARG A 21 5.23 -9.89 8.39
C ARG A 21 4.17 -8.82 8.13
N VAL A 22 2.91 -9.19 8.32
CA VAL A 22 1.77 -8.27 8.32
C VAL A 22 1.05 -8.40 9.67
N THR A 23 0.76 -7.28 10.30
CA THR A 23 -0.02 -7.20 11.53
C THR A 23 -1.22 -6.30 11.30
N THR A 24 -2.42 -6.83 11.53
CA THR A 24 -3.66 -6.05 11.52
C THR A 24 -3.71 -5.14 12.75
N VAL A 25 -4.11 -3.89 12.57
CA VAL A 25 -4.15 -2.89 13.64
C VAL A 25 -5.59 -2.49 13.93
N PHE A 26 -6.04 -2.81 15.14
CA PHE A 26 -7.36 -2.45 15.68
C PHE A 26 -7.21 -1.41 16.79
N ARG A 27 -8.24 -0.60 17.02
CA ARG A 27 -8.34 0.24 18.22
C ARG A 27 -9.43 -0.32 19.14
N GLY A 28 -9.03 -0.76 20.34
CA GLY A 28 -9.98 -1.34 21.30
C GLY A 28 -10.69 -2.56 20.74
N ASN A 29 -12.03 -2.59 20.83
CA ASN A 29 -12.86 -3.72 20.42
C ASN A 29 -13.49 -3.55 19.02
N GLU A 30 -12.83 -2.81 18.13
CA GLU A 30 -13.28 -2.64 16.74
C GLU A 30 -13.34 -3.96 15.98
N LEU A 31 -14.36 -4.12 15.13
CA LEU A 31 -14.51 -5.30 14.27
C LEU A 31 -13.78 -5.16 12.93
N MET A 32 -13.37 -3.95 12.56
CA MET A 32 -12.63 -3.69 11.33
C MET A 32 -11.29 -3.00 11.65
N PRO A 33 -10.18 -3.46 11.03
CA PRO A 33 -8.88 -2.87 11.30
C PRO A 33 -8.82 -1.43 10.78
N ARG A 34 -8.11 -0.56 11.51
CA ARG A 34 -7.76 0.80 11.07
C ARG A 34 -6.70 0.80 9.97
N GLY A 35 -5.96 -0.29 9.85
CA GLY A 35 -4.90 -0.45 8.89
C GLY A 35 -4.05 -1.68 9.16
N TYR A 36 -2.95 -1.75 8.43
CA TYR A 36 -2.05 -2.90 8.43
C TYR A 36 -0.62 -2.41 8.60
N TRP A 37 0.08 -2.94 9.59
CA TRP A 37 1.51 -2.76 9.75
C TRP A 37 2.24 -3.85 8.97
N SER A 38 2.88 -3.47 7.86
CA SER A 38 3.53 -4.40 6.93
C SER A 38 5.04 -4.16 6.92
N GLN A 39 5.80 -5.25 7.01
CA GLN A 39 7.26 -5.22 7.12
C GLN A 39 7.86 -6.34 6.27
N ALA A 40 8.88 -6.01 5.49
CA ALA A 40 9.64 -6.97 4.72
C ALA A 40 11.12 -6.63 4.70
N ILE A 41 11.97 -7.67 4.75
CA ILE A 41 13.40 -7.57 4.46
C ILE A 41 13.85 -8.79 3.66
N SER A 42 14.58 -8.58 2.56
CA SER A 42 15.25 -9.65 1.83
C SER A 42 16.68 -9.86 2.29
N THR A 43 17.21 -11.06 2.13
CA THR A 43 18.60 -11.38 2.52
C THR A 43 19.65 -10.57 1.73
N ASP A 44 19.29 -10.12 0.52
CA ASP A 44 20.13 -9.29 -0.35
C ASP A 44 19.87 -7.77 -0.20
N GLY A 45 18.95 -7.38 0.70
CA GLY A 45 18.60 -5.98 0.96
C GLY A 45 17.79 -5.27 -0.14
N SER A 46 17.46 -5.95 -1.25
CA SER A 46 16.71 -5.35 -2.36
C SER A 46 15.24 -5.06 -2.04
N VAL A 47 14.67 -5.75 -1.05
CA VAL A 47 13.39 -5.43 -0.42
C VAL A 47 13.67 -5.03 1.02
N ASN A 48 13.27 -3.82 1.41
CA ASN A 48 13.34 -3.33 2.78
C ASN A 48 12.26 -2.28 3.00
N PHE A 49 11.22 -2.63 3.74
CA PHE A 49 10.20 -1.67 4.14
C PHE A 49 9.62 -1.97 5.52
N ASN A 50 9.12 -0.91 6.14
CA ASN A 50 8.37 -0.94 7.39
C ASN A 50 7.33 0.17 7.32
N VAL A 51 6.07 -0.20 7.06
CA VAL A 51 5.03 0.72 6.61
C VAL A 51 3.71 0.47 7.32
N TYR A 52 2.96 1.53 7.56
CA TYR A 52 1.57 1.46 8.01
C TYR A 52 0.64 1.81 6.84
N ILE A 53 -0.28 0.90 6.54
CA ILE A 53 -1.21 0.98 5.42
C ILE A 53 -2.60 1.24 6.00
N TRP A 54 -3.06 2.49 5.89
CA TRP A 54 -4.41 2.93 6.25
C TRP A 54 -5.50 2.14 5.53
N ASN A 55 -6.52 1.73 6.29
CA ASN A 55 -7.74 1.12 5.75
C ASN A 55 -8.78 2.21 5.45
N VAL A 56 -8.49 3.07 4.48
CA VAL A 56 -9.33 4.21 4.06
C VAL A 56 -9.51 4.18 2.55
N GLU A 57 -10.63 4.74 2.08
CA GLU A 57 -10.95 4.83 0.66
C GLU A 57 -11.59 6.20 0.35
N PRO A 58 -11.17 6.90 -0.70
CA PRO A 58 -11.83 8.14 -1.13
C PRO A 58 -13.29 7.88 -1.49
N GLY A 59 -14.19 8.78 -1.08
CA GLY A 59 -15.61 8.61 -1.38
C GLY A 59 -16.35 7.61 -0.48
N VAL A 60 -15.67 7.01 0.51
CA VAL A 60 -16.26 6.02 1.43
C VAL A 60 -15.89 6.34 2.88
N SER A 61 -16.90 6.39 3.74
CA SER A 61 -16.72 6.51 5.18
C SER A 61 -16.95 5.15 5.84
N PHE A 62 -16.00 4.70 6.68
CA PHE A 62 -16.09 3.43 7.41
C PHE A 62 -16.36 3.66 8.89
N ASP A 63 -17.33 2.91 9.42
CA ASP A 63 -17.48 2.67 10.84
C ASP A 63 -16.65 1.44 11.24
N TYR A 64 -15.49 1.69 11.85
CA TYR A 64 -14.57 0.62 12.24
C TYR A 64 -15.06 -0.20 13.44
N ALA A 65 -15.98 0.34 14.24
CA ALA A 65 -16.55 -0.41 15.36
C ALA A 65 -17.42 -1.56 14.84
N THR A 66 -18.20 -1.32 13.78
CA THR A 66 -19.12 -2.33 13.23
C THR A 66 -18.67 -2.96 11.91
N GLY A 67 -17.68 -2.38 11.22
CA GLY A 67 -17.21 -2.78 9.90
C GLY A 67 -18.10 -2.33 8.73
N ARG A 68 -19.07 -1.45 8.97
CA ARG A 68 -19.97 -0.95 7.91
C ARG A 68 -19.32 0.20 7.14
N GLY A 69 -19.52 0.23 5.83
CA GLY A 69 -19.16 1.33 4.95
C GLY A 69 -20.39 2.10 4.45
N LYS A 70 -20.23 3.39 4.20
CA LYS A 70 -21.22 4.23 3.51
C LYS A 70 -20.54 5.10 2.45
N ALA A 71 -21.21 5.32 1.34
CA ALA A 71 -20.77 6.32 0.36
C ALA A 71 -20.76 7.71 1.02
N ASP A 72 -19.65 8.41 0.88
CA ASP A 72 -19.43 9.75 1.39
C ASP A 72 -18.51 10.48 0.42
N SER A 73 -19.10 11.17 -0.56
CA SER A 73 -18.37 11.91 -1.59
C SER A 73 -17.49 13.04 -1.05
N SER A 74 -17.71 13.45 0.21
CA SER A 74 -16.89 14.46 0.88
C SER A 74 -15.62 13.86 1.51
N MET A 75 -15.55 12.53 1.65
CA MET A 75 -14.40 11.85 2.23
C MET A 75 -13.20 11.93 1.28
N GLN A 76 -12.22 12.74 1.66
CA GLN A 76 -10.96 12.91 0.95
C GLN A 76 -9.86 12.11 1.65
N VAL A 77 -9.08 11.39 0.86
CA VAL A 77 -7.82 10.78 1.31
C VAL A 77 -6.69 11.57 0.68
N ALA A 78 -5.79 12.09 1.50
CA ALA A 78 -4.64 12.85 1.00
C ALA A 78 -3.91 12.03 -0.08
N GLY A 79 -3.65 12.63 -1.24
CA GLY A 79 -2.98 11.95 -2.36
C GLY A 79 -3.92 11.27 -3.37
N ALA A 80 -5.16 10.96 -3.01
CA ALA A 80 -6.10 10.26 -3.89
C ALA A 80 -6.46 11.01 -5.18
N ASP A 81 -6.49 12.35 -5.15
CA ASP A 81 -6.80 13.19 -6.32
C ASP A 81 -5.80 13.02 -7.47
N LYS A 82 -4.57 12.57 -7.18
CA LYS A 82 -3.53 12.34 -8.20
C LYS A 82 -3.72 11.05 -8.99
N VAL A 83 -4.80 10.30 -8.74
CA VAL A 83 -5.13 9.05 -9.43
C VAL A 83 -5.88 9.30 -10.74
N ASN A 84 -6.68 10.37 -10.82
CA ASN A 84 -7.66 10.57 -11.91
C ASN A 84 -7.19 11.52 -13.04
N SER A 85 -6.00 12.09 -12.96
CA SER A 85 -5.48 13.09 -13.93
C SER A 85 -4.33 12.55 -14.79
N SER A 86 -4.43 11.35 -15.33
CA SER A 86 -3.55 10.88 -16.42
C SER A 86 -4.37 10.06 -17.41
N GLN A 87 -4.47 10.62 -18.61
CA GLN A 87 -5.34 10.19 -19.69
C GLN A 87 -5.04 8.78 -20.18
N ASN A 88 -6.12 8.00 -20.31
CA ASN A 88 -6.43 6.99 -21.32
C ASN A 88 -5.30 6.60 -22.32
N THR A 89 -4.77 5.38 -22.23
CA THR A 89 -4.38 4.60 -23.41
C THR A 89 -4.74 3.11 -23.22
N ASN A 90 -5.71 2.67 -24.00
CA ASN A 90 -5.84 1.36 -24.65
C ASN A 90 -5.67 0.07 -23.82
N ALA A 91 -6.73 -0.74 -23.84
CA ALA A 91 -6.67 -2.16 -23.57
C ALA A 91 -5.56 -2.85 -24.37
N SER A 92 -4.50 -3.33 -23.71
CA SER A 92 -3.60 -4.35 -24.25
C SER A 92 -2.62 -4.86 -23.17
N ARG A 93 -2.72 -6.17 -22.93
CA ARG A 93 -1.65 -7.08 -22.48
C ARG A 93 -1.01 -6.82 -21.11
N TYR A 94 -1.38 -7.71 -20.19
CA TYR A 94 -0.61 -8.09 -19.01
C TYR A 94 0.83 -8.44 -19.43
N SER A 95 1.73 -7.46 -19.30
CA SER A 95 3.16 -7.63 -19.47
C SER A 95 3.83 -7.32 -18.14
N GLN A 96 4.47 -8.35 -17.58
CA GLN A 96 5.32 -8.29 -16.40
C GLN A 96 6.31 -7.12 -16.53
N SER A 97 6.23 -6.17 -15.59
CA SER A 97 7.18 -5.08 -15.46
C SER A 97 7.57 -4.97 -13.99
N THR A 98 8.81 -5.31 -13.70
CA THR A 98 9.47 -5.22 -12.40
C THR A 98 9.40 -3.77 -11.92
N THR A 99 8.48 -3.47 -11.01
CA THR A 99 8.25 -2.09 -10.57
C THR A 99 9.42 -1.63 -9.70
N THR A 100 10.15 -0.62 -10.18
CA THR A 100 11.34 -0.08 -9.50
C THR A 100 10.95 0.70 -8.24
N THR A 101 11.84 0.79 -7.25
CA THR A 101 11.60 1.50 -5.97
C THR A 101 11.07 2.94 -6.15
N LYS A 102 11.46 3.65 -7.22
CA LYS A 102 10.95 4.99 -7.57
C LYS A 102 9.52 5.03 -8.11
N GLN A 103 9.06 3.94 -8.73
CA GLN A 103 7.67 3.81 -9.18
C GLN A 103 6.78 3.46 -7.99
N VAL A 104 7.27 2.60 -7.10
CA VAL A 104 6.66 2.31 -5.80
C VAL A 104 6.50 3.58 -4.96
N GLU A 105 7.55 4.43 -4.88
CA GLU A 105 7.49 5.75 -4.26
C GLU A 105 6.42 6.68 -4.84
N ARG A 106 6.32 6.72 -6.17
CA ARG A 106 5.28 7.51 -6.84
C ARG A 106 3.88 6.97 -6.58
N GLU A 107 3.71 5.66 -6.58
CA GLU A 107 2.42 5.02 -6.40
C GLU A 107 1.94 5.12 -4.94
N LEU A 108 2.85 5.05 -3.98
CA LEU A 108 2.51 5.24 -2.56
C LEU A 108 2.23 6.70 -2.20
N VAL A 109 2.91 7.65 -2.85
CA VAL A 109 2.53 9.08 -2.79
C VAL A 109 1.15 9.32 -3.41
N LYS A 110 0.81 8.62 -4.51
CA LYS A 110 -0.51 8.65 -5.16
C LYS A 110 -1.65 8.12 -4.26
N TYR A 111 -1.36 7.33 -3.24
CA TYR A 111 -2.36 6.91 -2.25
C TYR A 111 -2.17 7.56 -0.87
N GLY A 112 -1.33 8.60 -0.76
CA GLY A 112 -1.15 9.34 0.50
C GLY A 112 -0.31 8.66 1.56
N TYR A 113 0.35 7.54 1.25
CA TYR A 113 1.19 6.84 2.20
C TYR A 113 2.51 7.60 2.37
N LYS A 114 2.73 8.17 3.56
CA LYS A 114 4.01 8.81 3.93
C LYS A 114 5.07 7.75 4.24
N TYR A 115 6.19 7.82 3.55
CA TYR A 115 7.38 7.06 3.88
C TYR A 115 8.07 7.64 5.11
N VAL A 116 8.33 6.80 6.11
CA VAL A 116 9.35 7.11 7.12
C VAL A 116 10.67 6.52 6.61
N LYS A 117 11.50 7.36 5.97
CA LYS A 117 12.91 7.00 5.73
C LYS A 117 13.60 6.94 7.09
N LYS A 118 13.83 5.75 7.63
CA LYS A 118 14.78 5.59 8.72
C LYS A 118 16.16 5.70 8.09
N ALA A 119 16.84 6.84 8.28
CA ALA A 119 18.27 6.92 8.01
C ALA A 119 18.97 5.89 8.91
N LEU A 120 19.62 4.90 8.30
CA LEU A 120 20.63 4.11 9.00
C LEU A 120 21.91 4.96 8.98
N ASN A 121 22.34 5.39 10.17
CA ASN A 121 23.72 5.82 10.42
C ASN A 121 24.61 4.59 10.55
#